data_AF-A0A3E1R8K0-F1
#
_entry.id   AF-A0A3E1R8K0-F1
#
_cell.length_a   1.000
_cell.length_b   1.000
_cell.length_c   1.000
_cell.angle_alpha   90.00
_cell.angle_beta   90.00
_cell.angle_gamma   90.00
#
_symmetry.space_group_name_H-M   'P 1'
#
loop_
_entity.id
_entity.type
_entity.pdbx_description
1 polymer ?
#
loop_
_entity_poly.entity_id
_entity_poly.type
_entity_poly.pdbx_seq_one_letter_code
_entity_poly.pdbx_strand_id
1 'polypeptide(L)'
;MITPSGHSVEVTIPASVFDALPDSAYVRESQLVQSPKRPQSTAPLPFSAPTLWRKVKAGNFPKPVKLSEGVTAWKVGSVRAWMAAQAAG
;
A
#
# COMPACT_ATOMS: atom_id res chain seq x y z
N MET A 1 1.34 -30.69 30.96
CA MET A 1 2.45 -29.80 30.53
C MET A 1 1.92 -28.98 29.37
N ILE A 2 1.73 -27.68 29.57
CA ILE A 2 1.22 -26.75 28.54
C ILE A 2 2.42 -26.05 27.91
N THR A 3 2.68 -26.30 26.63
CA THR A 3 3.68 -25.56 25.85
C THR A 3 3.10 -24.19 25.52
N PRO A 4 3.72 -23.06 25.90
CA PRO A 4 3.39 -21.78 25.31
C PRO A 4 4.11 -21.68 23.96
N SER A 5 3.37 -21.88 22.86
CA SER A 5 3.83 -21.49 21.52
C SER A 5 3.88 -19.96 21.45
N GLY A 6 5.01 -19.40 21.87
CA GLY A 6 5.35 -18.01 21.60
C GLY A 6 5.44 -17.82 20.09
N HIS A 7 4.45 -17.14 19.52
CA HIS A 7 4.60 -16.56 18.20
C HIS A 7 5.62 -15.41 18.36
N SER A 8 6.90 -15.69 18.07
CA SER A 8 7.90 -14.65 17.92
C SER A 8 7.49 -13.77 16.74
N VAL A 9 6.88 -12.64 17.05
CA VAL A 9 6.81 -11.51 16.12
C VAL A 9 8.21 -10.93 16.06
N GLU A 10 8.97 -11.31 15.04
CA GLU A 10 10.23 -10.66 14.73
C GLU A 10 9.93 -9.19 14.43
N VAL A 11 10.26 -8.30 15.38
CA VAL A 11 10.03 -6.86 15.24
C VAL A 11 11.10 -6.30 14.30
N THR A 12 10.98 -6.59 13.01
CA THR A 12 11.68 -5.84 11.97
C THR A 12 11.04 -4.46 11.91
N ILE A 13 11.76 -3.41 12.34
CA ILE A 13 11.33 -2.02 12.16
C ILE A 13 11.15 -1.80 10.66
N PRO A 14 9.92 -1.67 10.15
CA PRO A 14 9.73 -1.61 8.71
C PRO A 14 10.15 -0.22 8.22
N ALA A 15 10.97 -0.16 7.18
CA ALA A 15 11.42 1.09 6.56
C ALA A 15 10.25 1.97 6.09
N SER A 16 9.09 1.35 5.82
CA SER A 16 7.81 2.02 5.64
C SER A 16 6.66 1.20 6.24
N VAL A 17 5.61 1.86 6.72
CA VAL A 17 4.39 1.18 7.20
C VAL A 17 3.81 0.27 6.11
N PHE A 18 3.97 0.62 4.83
CA PHE A 18 3.47 -0.17 3.71
C PHE A 18 4.11 -1.57 3.66
N ASP A 19 5.41 -1.68 3.92
CA ASP A 19 6.15 -2.95 3.83
C ASP A 19 5.74 -3.95 4.91
N ALA A 20 5.28 -3.46 6.06
CA ALA A 20 4.78 -4.29 7.17
C ALA A 20 3.33 -4.75 7.00
N LEU A 21 2.59 -4.24 6.00
CA LEU A 21 1.19 -4.63 5.83
C LEU A 21 1.06 -5.96 5.07
N PRO A 22 0.17 -6.86 5.51
CA PRO A 22 -0.14 -8.07 4.77
C PRO A 22 -0.84 -7.74 3.46
N ASP A 23 -0.76 -8.63 2.48
CA ASP A 23 -1.36 -8.42 1.15
C ASP A 23 -2.88 -8.25 1.17
N SER A 24 -3.55 -8.78 2.20
CA SER A 24 -4.99 -8.65 2.44
C SER A 24 -5.39 -7.28 3.00
N ALA A 25 -4.43 -6.46 3.48
CA ALA A 25 -4.70 -5.14 4.02
C ALA A 25 -5.11 -4.13 2.92
N TYR A 26 -5.78 -3.07 3.35
CA TYR A 26 -6.20 -1.97 2.49
C TYR A 26 -5.42 -0.70 2.81
N VAL A 27 -4.98 0.00 1.78
CA VAL A 27 -4.28 1.28 1.86
C VAL A 27 -5.03 2.35 1.08
N ARG A 28 -5.04 3.58 1.61
CA ARG A 28 -5.68 4.72 0.94
C ARG A 28 -4.69 5.46 0.06
N GLU A 29 -5.22 6.31 -0.81
CA GLU A 29 -4.45 7.22 -1.67
C GLU A 29 -3.32 7.91 -0.88
N SER A 30 -3.65 8.53 0.27
CA SER A 30 -2.67 9.29 1.06
C SER A 30 -1.53 8.47 1.67
N GLN A 31 -1.62 7.14 1.66
CA GLN A 31 -0.56 6.22 2.09
C GLN A 31 0.22 5.66 0.91
N LEU A 32 -0.34 5.74 -0.30
CA LEU A 32 0.28 5.26 -1.54
C LEU A 32 1.15 6.33 -2.19
N VAL A 33 0.76 7.60 -2.12
CA VAL A 33 1.43 8.71 -2.80
C VAL A 33 2.09 9.68 -1.83
N GLN A 34 3.18 10.30 -2.26
CA GLN A 34 3.82 11.36 -1.49
C GLN A 34 2.90 12.59 -1.44
N SER A 35 2.69 13.12 -0.23
CA SER A 35 1.91 14.33 -0.02
C SER A 35 2.78 15.44 0.56
N PRO A 36 2.75 16.67 0.00
CA PRO A 36 3.40 17.82 0.62
C PRO A 36 2.94 18.09 2.07
N LYS A 37 1.71 17.67 2.41
CA LYS A 37 1.15 17.79 3.77
C LYS A 37 1.75 16.80 4.77
N ARG A 38 2.48 15.77 4.29
CA ARG A 38 3.11 14.73 5.11
C ARG A 38 4.52 14.40 4.58
N PRO A 39 5.48 15.33 4.68
CA PRO A 39 6.82 15.12 4.16
C PRO A 39 7.58 13.99 4.86
N GLN A 40 7.22 13.67 6.11
CA GLN A 40 7.85 12.62 6.93
C GLN A 40 7.30 11.21 6.65
N SER A 41 6.27 11.07 5.82
CA SER A 41 5.68 9.77 5.50
C SER A 41 6.23 9.31 4.14
N THR A 42 7.11 8.32 4.14
CA THR A 42 7.59 7.69 2.90
C THR A 42 6.46 6.91 2.25
N ALA A 43 6.07 7.31 1.05
CA ALA A 43 5.07 6.63 0.24
C ALA A 43 5.72 5.66 -0.76
N PRO A 44 5.11 4.50 -1.05
CA PRO A 44 5.69 3.51 -1.95
C PRO A 44 5.69 3.94 -3.42
N LEU A 45 4.84 4.90 -3.82
CA LEU A 45 4.72 5.33 -5.22
C LEU A 45 5.38 6.69 -5.47
N PRO A 46 6.20 6.82 -6.53
CA PRO A 46 6.94 8.06 -6.83
C PRO A 46 6.11 9.07 -7.65
N PHE A 47 4.82 9.21 -7.36
CA PHE A 47 3.95 10.16 -8.05
C PHE A 47 2.88 10.74 -7.13
N SER A 48 2.28 11.85 -7.54
CA SER A 48 1.24 12.56 -6.81
C SER A 48 -0.15 11.91 -6.94
N ALA A 49 -1.06 12.25 -6.02
CA ALA A 49 -2.46 11.80 -6.05
C ALA A 49 -3.18 12.00 -7.40
N PRO A 50 -3.10 13.17 -8.08
CA PRO A 50 -3.76 13.34 -9.38
C PRO A 50 -3.22 12.38 -10.45
N THR A 51 -1.92 12.08 -10.40
CA THR A 51 -1.27 11.14 -11.33
C THR A 51 -1.73 9.71 -11.07
N LEU A 52 -1.88 9.31 -9.79
CA LEU A 52 -2.46 8.02 -9.43
C LEU A 52 -3.85 7.87 -10.06
N TRP A 53 -4.74 8.84 -9.88
CA TRP A 53 -6.09 8.79 -10.43
C TRP A 53 -6.13 8.75 -11.96
N ARG A 54 -5.23 9.49 -12.64
CA ARG A 54 -5.05 9.37 -14.10
C ARG A 54 -4.65 7.97 -14.53
N LYS A 55 -3.69 7.33 -13.84
CA LYS A 55 -3.26 5.95 -14.13
C LYS A 55 -4.39 4.94 -13.87
N VAL A 56 -5.14 5.11 -12.78
CA VAL A 56 -6.33 4.30 -12.47
C VAL A 56 -7.37 4.42 -13.58
N LYS A 57 -7.70 5.65 -14.01
CA LYS A 57 -8.66 5.90 -15.10
C LYS A 57 -8.18 5.32 -16.44
N ALA A 58 -6.87 5.36 -16.70
CA ALA A 58 -6.25 4.75 -17.88
C ALA A 58 -6.15 3.22 -17.82
N GLY A 59 -6.48 2.58 -16.69
CA GLY A 59 -6.33 1.13 -16.51
C GLY A 59 -4.90 0.66 -16.25
N ASN A 60 -3.95 1.58 -16.08
CA ASN A 60 -2.53 1.29 -15.88
C ASN A 60 -2.14 1.11 -14.41
N PHE A 61 -3.10 1.12 -13.49
CA PHE A 61 -2.91 0.90 -12.06
C PHE A 61 -4.08 0.06 -11.52
N PRO A 62 -3.90 -0.73 -10.45
CA PRO A 62 -4.97 -1.52 -9.85
C PRO A 62 -6.25 -0.72 -9.60
N LYS A 63 -7.40 -1.35 -9.86
CA LYS A 63 -8.70 -0.72 -9.63
C LYS A 63 -8.92 -0.49 -8.13
N PRO A 64 -9.41 0.69 -7.74
CA PRO A 64 -9.79 0.95 -6.36
C PRO A 64 -10.97 0.09 -5.91
N VAL A 65 -10.99 -0.23 -4.62
CA VAL A 65 -12.10 -0.85 -3.90
C VAL A 65 -12.79 0.22 -3.06
N LYS A 66 -14.11 0.36 -3.23
CA LYS A 66 -14.93 1.26 -2.40
C LYS A 66 -15.38 0.50 -1.15
N LEU A 67 -14.87 0.91 0.01
CA LEU A 67 -15.17 0.27 1.30
C LEU A 67 -16.43 0.87 1.95
N SER A 68 -16.68 2.17 1.74
CA SER A 68 -17.88 2.86 2.23
C SER A 68 -18.18 4.10 1.39
N GLU A 69 -19.22 4.85 1.77
CA GLU A 69 -19.54 6.15 1.21
C GLU A 69 -18.42 7.17 1.51
N GLY A 70 -17.43 7.23 0.61
CA GLY A 70 -16.30 8.16 0.69
C GLY A 70 -14.94 7.50 0.96
N VAL A 71 -14.90 6.21 1.30
CA VAL A 71 -13.63 5.49 1.50
C VAL A 71 -13.30 4.66 0.28
N THR A 72 -12.25 5.09 -0.43
CA THR A 72 -11.64 4.35 -1.52
C THR A 72 -10.25 3.88 -1.11
N ALA A 73 -9.97 2.60 -1.33
CA ALA A 73 -8.72 1.97 -0.95
C ALA A 73 -8.26 0.93 -1.98
N TRP A 74 -7.02 0.49 -1.86
CA TRP A 74 -6.43 -0.57 -2.67
C TRP A 74 -5.93 -1.69 -1.77
N LYS A 75 -6.02 -2.93 -2.25
CA LYS A 75 -5.34 -4.04 -1.58
C LYS A 75 -3.83 -3.89 -1.73
N VAL A 76 -3.10 -4.06 -0.63
CA VAL A 76 -1.63 -4.00 -0.61
C VAL A 76 -1.04 -4.99 -1.62
N GLY A 77 -1.54 -6.23 -1.64
CA GLY A 77 -1.06 -7.25 -2.57
C GLY A 77 -1.22 -6.87 -4.04
N SER A 78 -2.32 -6.20 -4.42
CA SER A 78 -2.54 -5.74 -5.79
C SER A 78 -1.57 -4.63 -6.19
N VAL A 79 -1.27 -3.71 -5.26
CA VAL A 79 -0.28 -2.65 -5.50
C VAL A 79 1.13 -3.24 -5.58
N ARG A 80 1.48 -4.18 -4.70
CA ARG A 80 2.76 -4.91 -4.70
C ARG A 80 2.96 -5.66 -6.01
N ALA A 81 1.95 -6.39 -6.48
CA ALA A 81 1.99 -7.10 -7.76
C ALA A 81 2.19 -6.13 -8.94
N TRP A 82 1.53 -4.97 -8.92
CA TRP A 82 1.74 -3.94 -9.94
C TRP A 82 3.17 -3.40 -9.92
N MET A 83 3.73 -3.08 -8.75
CA MET A 83 5.12 -2.61 -8.62
C MET A 83 6.12 -3.65 -9.14
N ALA A 84 5.91 -4.93 -8.79
CA ALA A 84 6.74 -6.03 -9.29
C ALA A 84 6.67 -6.15 -10.82
N ALA A 85 5.47 -6.01 -11.41
CA ALA A 85 5.31 -6.02 -12.86
C ALA A 85 5.98 -4.83 -13.57
N GLN A 86 6.08 -3.66 -12.92
CA GLN A 86 6.83 -2.51 -13.46
C GLN A 86 8.34 -2.66 -13.33
N ALA A 87 8.83 -3.36 -12.31
CA ALA A 87 10.26 -3.61 -12.11
C ALA A 87 10.82 -4.69 -13.04
N ALA A 88 9.95 -5.58 -13.54
CA ALA A 88 10.31 -6.68 -14.43
C ALA A 88 10.28 -6.32 -15.93
N GLY A 89 9.92 -5.08 -16.29
CA GLY A 89 9.90 -4.56 -17.66
C GLY A 89 10.93 -3.47 -17.86
#